data_AF-A0A968A8J8-F1
#
_entry.id   AF-A0A968A8J8-F1
#
_cell.length_a   1.000
_cell.length_b   1.000
_cell.length_c   1.000
_cell.angle_alpha   90.00
_cell.angle_beta   90.00
_cell.angle_gamma   90.00
#
_symmetry.space_group_name_H-M   'P 1'
#
loop_
_entity.id
_entity.type
_entity.pdbx_description
1 polymer ?
#
loop_
_entity_poly.entity_id
_entity_poly.type
_entity_poly.pdbx_seq_one_letter_code
_entity_poly.pdbx_strand_id
1 'polypeptide(L)'
;MDDAGDVPVESIEKYNIKIVPVNVMFGTEEYLSGIDITRQSFYEKVKEVGDHNFPKTSQPNPYQFTEVYKSILAEGEKDILTVTVSEKLSKTYASAEIAAQELESQGNFYLFDSQGGSAAQGFMA
;
A
#
# COMPACT_ATOMS: atom_id res chain seq x y z
N MET A 1 -1.13 -6.20 0.25
CA MET A 1 0.08 -5.57 -0.34
C MET A 1 -0.04 -4.05 -0.29
N ASP A 2 1.05 -3.30 -0.45
CA ASP A 2 0.96 -1.85 -0.69
C ASP A 2 0.61 -1.50 -2.15
N ASP A 3 0.17 -0.26 -2.40
CA ASP A 3 -0.28 0.24 -3.71
C ASP A 3 0.84 0.45 -4.75
N ALA A 4 2.09 0.05 -4.48
CA ALA A 4 3.18 0.23 -5.44
C ALA A 4 3.29 -0.90 -6.48
N GLY A 5 2.41 -1.91 -6.44
CA GLY A 5 2.54 -3.13 -7.25
C GLY A 5 1.91 -3.13 -8.64
N ASP A 6 1.22 -2.05 -9.06
CA ASP A 6 0.55 -1.94 -10.38
C ASP A 6 -0.26 -3.18 -10.82
N VAL A 7 -0.91 -3.86 -9.86
CA VAL A 7 -1.71 -5.04 -10.13
C VAL A 7 -2.96 -4.65 -10.94
N PRO A 8 -3.29 -5.36 -12.03
CA PRO A 8 -4.55 -5.14 -12.75
C PRO A 8 -5.76 -5.27 -11.83
N VAL A 9 -6.76 -4.40 -12.00
CA VAL A 9 -7.97 -4.39 -11.15
C VAL A 9 -8.69 -5.73 -11.18
N GLU A 10 -8.73 -6.39 -12.35
CA GLU A 10 -9.34 -7.70 -12.52
C GLU A 10 -8.65 -8.77 -11.66
N SER A 11 -7.34 -8.67 -11.48
CA SER A 11 -6.58 -9.57 -10.60
C SER A 11 -6.84 -9.27 -9.12
N ILE A 12 -6.92 -7.99 -8.74
CA ILE A 12 -7.27 -7.57 -7.37
C ILE A 12 -8.62 -8.16 -6.97
N GLU A 13 -9.64 -8.02 -7.84
CA GLU A 13 -10.98 -8.54 -7.59
C GLU A 13 -11.01 -10.08 -7.58
N LYS A 14 -10.41 -10.72 -8.58
CA LYS A 14 -10.41 -12.18 -8.74
C LYS A 14 -9.77 -12.90 -7.55
N TYR A 15 -8.68 -12.34 -7.02
CA TYR A 15 -7.92 -12.94 -5.93
C TYR A 15 -8.20 -12.30 -4.56
N ASN A 16 -9.16 -11.36 -4.47
CA ASN A 16 -9.50 -10.61 -3.26
C ASN A 16 -8.26 -9.98 -2.58
N ILE A 17 -7.36 -9.41 -3.38
CA ILE A 17 -6.12 -8.80 -2.87
C ILE A 17 -6.48 -7.50 -2.14
N LYS A 18 -6.16 -7.41 -0.85
CA LYS A 18 -6.31 -6.15 -0.11
C LYS A 18 -5.11 -5.24 -0.38
N ILE A 19 -5.40 -4.01 -0.79
CA ILE A 19 -4.41 -2.96 -1.07
C ILE A 19 -4.35 -1.99 0.12
N VAL A 20 -3.13 -1.71 0.59
CA VAL A 20 -2.85 -0.65 1.56
C VAL A 20 -2.41 0.59 0.77
N PRO A 21 -3.16 1.70 0.83
CA PRO A 21 -2.91 2.87 -0.01
C PRO A 21 -1.61 3.58 0.41
N VAL A 22 -0.86 4.06 -0.58
CA VAL A 22 0.29 4.96 -0.38
C VAL A 22 -0.22 6.39 -0.20
N ASN A 23 0.46 7.19 0.64
CA ASN A 23 0.08 8.57 0.88
C ASN A 23 0.77 9.49 -0.12
N VAL A 24 0.00 10.38 -0.75
CA VAL A 24 0.44 11.37 -1.72
C VAL A 24 0.18 12.76 -1.16
N MET A 25 1.21 13.60 -1.13
CA MET A 25 1.16 14.94 -0.56
C MET A 25 1.42 16.01 -1.61
N PHE A 26 0.59 17.04 -1.62
CA PHE A 26 0.80 18.29 -2.34
C PHE A 26 0.85 19.43 -1.33
N GLY A 27 2.05 19.76 -0.85
CA GLY A 27 2.23 20.81 0.15
C GLY A 27 1.76 20.33 1.52
N THR A 28 0.63 20.86 2.00
CA THR A 28 -0.02 20.43 3.25
C THR A 28 -1.24 19.53 3.03
N GLU A 29 -1.63 19.31 1.77
CA GLU A 29 -2.73 18.42 1.43
C GLU A 29 -2.21 16.98 1.30
N GLU A 30 -2.89 16.03 1.93
CA GLU A 30 -2.58 14.61 1.88
C GLU A 30 -3.76 13.83 1.28
N TYR A 31 -3.43 12.84 0.46
CA TYR A 31 -4.37 11.99 -0.27
C TYR A 31 -3.94 10.53 -0.13
N LEU A 32 -4.90 9.64 0.07
CA LEU A 32 -4.68 8.20 -0.09
C LEU A 32 -4.83 7.83 -1.58
N SER A 33 -3.77 7.25 -2.15
CA SER A 33 -3.77 6.78 -3.54
C SER A 33 -4.90 5.78 -3.78
N GLY A 34 -5.64 5.96 -4.87
CA GLY A 34 -6.77 5.10 -5.25
C GLY A 34 -8.05 5.32 -4.44
N ILE A 35 -7.99 6.11 -3.36
CA ILE A 35 -9.14 6.45 -2.50
C ILE A 35 -9.51 7.92 -2.68
N ASP A 36 -8.61 8.84 -2.29
CA ASP A 36 -8.84 10.28 -2.36
C ASP A 36 -8.36 10.87 -3.69
N ILE A 37 -7.41 10.21 -4.34
CA ILE A 37 -6.83 10.65 -5.62
C ILE A 37 -6.66 9.48 -6.59
N THR A 38 -7.21 9.63 -7.79
CA THR A 38 -7.05 8.67 -8.89
C THR A 38 -5.75 8.96 -9.64
N ARG A 39 -5.26 7.98 -10.42
CA ARG A 39 -4.11 8.21 -11.32
C ARG A 39 -4.33 9.38 -12.28
N GLN A 40 -5.53 9.50 -12.83
CA GLN A 40 -5.87 10.59 -13.74
C GLN A 40 -5.83 11.95 -13.03
N SER A 41 -6.54 12.09 -11.91
CA SER A 41 -6.58 13.34 -11.16
C SER A 41 -5.23 13.71 -10.54
N PHE A 42 -4.39 12.72 -10.21
CA PHE A 42 -2.99 12.95 -9.83
C PHE A 42 -2.22 13.66 -10.93
N TYR A 43 -2.23 13.15 -12.17
CA TYR A 43 -1.49 13.77 -13.28
C TYR A 43 -2.07 15.13 -13.68
N GLU A 44 -3.39 15.32 -13.58
CA GLU A 44 -4.03 16.62 -13.77
C GLU A 44 -3.54 17.63 -12.72
N LYS A 45 -3.54 17.24 -11.44
CA LYS A 45 -3.06 18.08 -10.35
C LYS A 45 -1.57 18.41 -10.47
N VAL A 46 -0.72 17.45 -10.86
CA VAL A 46 0.72 17.71 -11.12
C VAL A 46 0.91 18.79 -12.19
N LYS A 47 0.12 18.77 -13.27
CA LYS A 47 0.17 19.80 -14.32
C LYS A 47 -0.31 21.16 -13.82
N GLU A 48 -1.33 21.19 -12.98
CA GLU A 48 -1.89 22.42 -12.41
C GLU A 48 -0.90 23.12 -11.47
N VAL A 49 -0.26 22.37 -10.58
CA VAL A 49 0.63 22.94 -9.56
C VAL A 49 2.04 23.28 -10.06
N GLY A 50 2.49 22.61 -11.13
CA GLY A 50 3.83 22.75 -11.68
C GLY A 50 4.93 22.53 -10.64
N ASP A 51 6.07 23.22 -10.80
CA ASP A 51 7.24 23.05 -9.92
C ASP A 51 7.04 23.65 -8.51
N HIS A 52 5.99 24.44 -8.29
CA HIS A 52 5.77 25.13 -7.02
C HIS A 52 5.29 24.21 -5.89
N ASN A 53 4.58 23.12 -6.23
CA ASN A 53 4.04 22.19 -5.24
C ASN A 53 4.14 20.74 -5.74
N PHE A 54 5.34 20.36 -6.19
CA PHE A 54 5.59 19.03 -6.73
C PHE A 54 5.25 17.94 -5.69
N PRO A 55 4.59 16.84 -6.10
CA PRO A 55 4.11 15.85 -5.16
C PRO A 55 5.26 15.17 -4.41
N LYS A 56 4.97 14.81 -3.16
CA LYS A 56 5.80 13.92 -2.35
C LYS A 56 4.97 12.71 -1.97
N THR A 57 5.64 11.59 -1.78
CA THR A 57 5.02 10.37 -1.27
C THR A 57 5.53 10.09 0.14
N SER A 58 4.70 9.45 0.95
CA SER A 58 5.18 8.71 2.13
C SER A 58 4.66 7.29 2.10
N GLN A 59 5.39 6.40 2.76
CA GLN A 59 4.95 5.03 2.96
C GLN A 59 3.60 4.99 3.69
N PRO A 60 2.79 3.94 3.50
CA PRO A 60 1.67 3.67 4.39
C PRO A 60 2.20 3.48 5.80
N ASN A 61 1.52 4.08 6.78
CA ASN A 61 1.90 3.97 8.18
C ASN A 61 1.42 2.63 8.80
N PRO A 62 1.94 2.22 9.98
CA PRO A 62 1.53 0.98 10.62
C PRO A 62 0.02 0.88 10.86
N TYR A 63 -0.65 1.99 11.22
CA TYR A 63 -2.08 1.99 11.46
C TYR A 63 -2.88 1.64 10.19
N GLN A 64 -2.48 2.14 9.02
CA GLN A 64 -3.10 1.76 7.74
C GLN A 64 -3.00 0.25 7.47
N PHE A 65 -1.86 -0.37 7.79
CA PHE A 65 -1.72 -1.83 7.72
C PHE A 65 -2.59 -2.55 8.76
N THR A 66 -2.59 -2.08 10.02
CA THR A 66 -3.39 -2.65 11.11
C THR A 66 -4.87 -2.71 10.75
N GLU A 67 -5.43 -1.66 10.14
CA GLU A 67 -6.84 -1.65 9.74
C GLU A 67 -7.14 -2.64 8.62
N VAL A 68 -6.25 -2.77 7.63
CA VAL A 68 -6.39 -3.78 6.57
C VAL A 68 -6.26 -5.20 7.12
N TYR A 69 -5.29 -5.46 7.99
CA TYR A 69 -5.13 -6.76 8.64
C TYR A 69 -6.34 -7.13 9.48
N LYS A 70 -6.88 -6.20 10.29
CA LYS A 70 -8.12 -6.43 11.04
C LYS A 70 -9.30 -6.76 10.12
N SER A 71 -9.40 -6.10 8.96
CA SER A 71 -10.46 -6.42 8.00
C SER A 71 -10.35 -7.86 7.47
N ILE A 72 -9.13 -8.33 7.17
CA ILE A 72 -8.88 -9.70 6.71
C ILE A 72 -9.19 -10.71 7.83
N LEU A 73 -8.72 -10.44 9.06
CA LEU A 73 -9.01 -11.27 10.23
C LEU A 73 -10.51 -11.36 10.54
N ALA A 74 -11.26 -10.28 10.31
CA ALA A 74 -12.71 -10.23 10.49
C ALA A 74 -13.47 -11.03 9.42
N GLU A 75 -12.89 -11.22 8.23
CA GLU A 75 -13.38 -12.16 7.21
C GLU A 75 -13.14 -13.64 7.61
N GLY A 76 -12.40 -13.89 8.69
CA GLY A 76 -12.12 -15.22 9.23
C GLY A 76 -10.79 -15.80 8.79
N GLU A 77 -10.06 -15.10 7.92
CA GLU A 77 -8.74 -15.51 7.45
C GLU A 77 -7.70 -15.42 8.58
N LYS A 78 -6.79 -16.40 8.62
CA LYS A 78 -5.77 -16.50 9.68
C LYS A 78 -4.33 -16.45 9.20
N ASP A 79 -4.09 -16.65 7.91
CA ASP A 79 -2.76 -16.58 7.31
C ASP A 79 -2.74 -15.41 6.31
N ILE A 80 -1.90 -14.42 6.56
CA ILE A 80 -1.86 -13.17 5.79
C ILE A 80 -0.47 -13.02 5.18
N LEU A 81 -0.39 -13.14 3.85
CA LEU A 81 0.81 -12.80 3.08
C LEU A 81 0.77 -11.33 2.66
N THR A 82 1.79 -10.58 3.04
CA THR A 82 1.97 -9.18 2.61
C THR A 82 3.21 -9.05 1.77
N VAL A 83 3.00 -8.89 0.46
CA VAL A 83 4.05 -8.50 -0.49
C VAL A 83 4.17 -6.97 -0.50
N THR A 84 5.37 -6.45 -0.25
CA THR A 84 5.63 -5.00 -0.25
C THR A 84 6.60 -4.59 -1.35
N VAL A 85 6.59 -3.30 -1.68
CA VAL A 85 7.67 -2.66 -2.44
C VAL A 85 9.01 -2.86 -1.75
N SER A 86 10.09 -2.79 -2.52
CA SER A 86 11.44 -3.01 -2.01
C SER A 86 11.75 -2.17 -0.76
N GLU A 87 12.33 -2.80 0.26
CA GLU A 87 12.83 -2.11 1.46
C GLU A 87 13.90 -1.05 1.15
N LYS A 88 14.58 -1.17 0.00
CA LYS A 88 15.56 -0.18 -0.48
C LYS A 88 14.89 1.08 -1.02
N LEU A 89 13.61 1.00 -1.40
CA LEU A 89 12.84 2.11 -1.96
C LEU A 89 11.95 2.77 -0.89
N SER A 90 11.41 2.00 0.05
CA SER A 90 10.47 2.49 1.04
C SER A 90 10.55 1.71 2.36
N LYS A 91 10.19 2.38 3.46
CA LYS A 91 9.98 1.75 4.78
C LYS A 91 8.60 1.10 4.93
N THR A 92 7.98 0.72 3.81
CA THR A 92 6.66 0.09 3.81
C THR A 92 6.68 -1.28 4.50
N TYR A 93 7.70 -2.10 4.24
CA TYR A 93 7.88 -3.39 4.93
C TYR A 93 7.94 -3.22 6.44
N ALA A 94 8.76 -2.29 6.94
CA ALA A 94 8.86 -2.02 8.38
C ALA A 94 7.52 -1.57 8.99
N SER A 95 6.69 -0.85 8.22
CA SER A 95 5.36 -0.44 8.69
C SER A 95 4.40 -1.62 8.75
N ALA A 96 4.47 -2.53 7.77
CA ALA A 96 3.73 -3.79 7.77
C ALA A 96 4.16 -4.73 8.92
N GLU A 97 5.45 -4.74 9.26
CA GLU A 97 6.03 -5.51 10.37
C GLU A 97 5.52 -5.05 11.72
N ILE A 98 5.50 -3.75 11.97
CA ILE A 98 4.95 -3.19 13.22
C ILE A 98 3.47 -3.59 13.39
N ALA A 99 2.68 -3.49 12.32
CA ALA A 99 1.26 -3.86 12.34
C ALA A 99 1.05 -5.37 12.54
N ALA A 100 1.89 -6.21 11.92
CA ALA A 100 1.85 -7.66 12.09
C ALA A 100 2.18 -8.07 13.53
N GLN A 101 3.19 -7.45 14.14
CA GLN A 101 3.56 -7.67 15.54
C GLN A 101 2.43 -7.27 16.51
N GLU A 102 1.74 -6.14 16.24
CA GLU A 102 0.59 -5.72 17.05
C GLU A 102 -0.54 -6.76 17.08
N LEU A 103 -0.70 -7.50 15.97
CA LEU A 103 -1.80 -8.44 15.76
C LEU A 103 -1.39 -9.92 15.84
N GLU A 104 -0.15 -10.23 16.25
CA GLU A 104 0.43 -11.59 16.20
C GLU A 104 -0.39 -12.64 16.98
N SER A 105 -1.17 -12.23 17.98
CA SER A 105 -2.05 -13.12 18.74
C SER A 105 -3.37 -13.47 18.03
N GLN A 106 -3.69 -12.81 16.91
CA GLN A 106 -4.97 -12.91 16.22
C GLN A 106 -4.88 -13.69 14.89
N GLY A 107 -3.68 -13.82 14.32
CA GLY A 107 -3.38 -14.54 13.09
C GLY A 107 -1.88 -14.67 12.83
N ASN A 108 -1.52 -15.35 11.74
CA ASN A 108 -0.16 -15.53 11.26
C ASN A 108 0.12 -14.55 10.12
N PHE A 109 1.27 -13.88 10.17
CA PHE A 109 1.65 -12.85 9.21
C PHE A 109 2.96 -13.23 8.54
N TYR A 110 2.95 -13.24 7.21
CA TYR A 110 4.11 -13.54 6.38
C TYR A 110 4.43 -12.29 5.57
N LEU A 111 5.57 -11.66 5.85
CA LEU A 111 6.00 -10.47 5.14
C LEU A 111 7.03 -10.84 4.09
N PHE A 112 6.87 -10.28 2.90
CA PHE A 112 7.72 -10.57 1.75
C PHE A 112 8.19 -9.28 1.09
N ASP A 113 9.48 -8.99 1.22
CA ASP A 113 10.16 -7.95 0.45
C ASP A 113 10.29 -8.42 -1.00
N SER A 114 9.52 -7.79 -1.90
CA SER A 114 9.58 -8.12 -3.33
C SER A 114 10.94 -7.84 -3.98
N GLN A 115 11.78 -7.01 -3.34
CA GLN A 115 12.99 -6.43 -3.94
C GLN A 115 12.75 -5.70 -5.27
N GLY A 116 11.49 -5.35 -5.55
CA GLY A 116 11.06 -4.67 -6.76
C GLY A 116 10.01 -3.59 -6.46
N GLY A 117 9.27 -3.24 -7.50
CA GLY A 117 8.13 -2.33 -7.46
C GLY A 117 7.37 -2.44 -8.77
N SER A 118 6.27 -1.70 -8.91
CA SER A 118 5.38 -1.77 -10.07
C SER A 118 4.98 -3.23 -10.35
N ALA A 119 4.75 -3.59 -11.61
CA ALA A 119 4.26 -4.91 -12.01
C ALA A 119 5.14 -6.09 -11.55
N ALA A 120 6.43 -5.87 -11.26
CA ALA A 120 7.29 -6.92 -10.72
C ALA A 120 6.89 -7.33 -9.30
N GLN A 121 6.56 -6.37 -8.44
CA GLN A 121 5.97 -6.62 -7.12
C GLN A 121 4.58 -7.24 -7.29
N GLY A 122 3.76 -6.69 -8.18
CA GLY A 122 2.41 -7.18 -8.42
C GLY A 122 2.31 -8.63 -8.88
N PHE A 123 3.29 -9.10 -9.68
CA PHE A 123 3.32 -10.50 -10.14
C PHE A 123 3.67 -11.51 -9.04
N MET A 124 4.25 -11.04 -7.92
CA MET A 124 4.59 -11.88 -6.76
C MET A 124 3.45 -11.96 -5.73
N ALA A 125 2.47 -11.06 -5.82
CA ALA A 125 1.30 -10.98 -4.95
C ALA A 125 0.19 -11.93 -5.43
#